data_AF-A0A7R8CUG6-F1
#
_entry.id   AF-A0A7R8CUG6-F1
#
_cell.length_a   1.000
_cell.length_b   1.000
_cell.length_c   1.000
_cell.angle_alpha   90.00
_cell.angle_beta   90.00
_cell.angle_gamma   90.00
#
_symmetry.space_group_name_H-M   'P 1'
#
loop_
_entity.id
_entity.type
_entity.pdbx_description
1 polymer ?
#
loop_
_entity_poly.entity_id
_entity_poly.type
_entity_poly.pdbx_seq_one_letter_code
_entity_poly.pdbx_strand_id
1 'polypeptide(L)'
;MYGTEDLAASVGASNAAIRLLLGQLFAYPMMLIYRSYLTKQSATLQHLYIVFFSMCIAYWSFGASAILHSMICILVSYGLLFFLRPTFITSLIVFIFNMVYLLVGYFANSSESYDLSWTMPHCVLCLRLIAVAIDLYDGAKPEDSLSAEQMKVSLIEDALTFGTF
;
A
#
# COMPACT_ATOMS: atom_id res chain seq x y z
N MET A 1 24.16 1.44 -15.07
CA MET A 1 22.91 0.65 -15.28
C MET A 1 23.13 -0.64 -16.07
N TYR A 2 24.37 -1.05 -16.38
CA TYR A 2 24.68 -2.26 -17.16
C TYR A 2 24.52 -3.58 -16.39
N GLY A 3 24.76 -3.60 -15.07
CA GLY A 3 24.80 -4.87 -14.32
C GLY A 3 23.48 -5.65 -14.24
N THR A 4 22.31 -5.01 -14.29
CA THR A 4 21.03 -5.73 -14.31
C THR A 4 20.67 -6.28 -15.69
N GLU A 5 21.18 -5.65 -16.75
CA GLU A 5 20.99 -6.09 -18.14
C GLU A 5 21.82 -7.33 -18.44
N ASP A 6 23.07 -7.34 -18.01
CA ASP A 6 23.95 -8.50 -18.15
C ASP A 6 23.43 -9.70 -17.34
N LEU A 7 22.95 -9.46 -16.12
CA LEU A 7 22.36 -10.49 -15.28
C LEU A 7 21.04 -11.01 -15.88
N ALA A 8 20.18 -10.13 -16.38
CA ALA A 8 18.94 -10.51 -17.07
C ALA A 8 19.22 -11.38 -18.31
N ALA A 9 20.22 -11.00 -19.12
CA ALA A 9 20.65 -11.78 -20.28
C ALA A 9 21.20 -13.16 -19.89
N SER A 10 21.96 -13.26 -18.79
CA SER A 10 22.53 -14.53 -18.33
C SER A 10 21.49 -15.53 -17.82
N VAL A 11 20.37 -15.03 -17.25
CA VAL A 11 19.30 -15.85 -16.66
C VAL A 11 18.13 -16.05 -17.65
N GLY A 12 18.13 -15.34 -18.78
CA GLY A 12 17.02 -15.35 -19.75
C GLY A 12 15.75 -14.68 -19.22
N ALA A 13 15.88 -13.73 -18.30
CA ALA A 13 14.78 -13.00 -17.68
C ALA A 13 14.67 -11.57 -18.23
N SER A 14 13.53 -10.90 -18.02
CA SER A 14 13.41 -9.48 -18.34
C SER A 14 14.16 -8.62 -17.31
N ASN A 15 14.72 -7.48 -17.75
CA ASN A 15 15.40 -6.53 -16.85
C ASN A 15 14.47 -6.04 -15.73
N ALA A 16 13.19 -5.78 -16.05
CA ALA A 16 12.19 -5.39 -15.07
C ALA A 16 11.97 -6.47 -13.98
N ALA A 17 11.99 -7.76 -14.36
CA ALA A 17 11.83 -8.85 -13.39
C ALA A 17 13.04 -8.95 -12.46
N ILE A 18 14.25 -8.80 -13.00
CA ILE A 18 15.48 -8.79 -12.18
C ILE A 18 15.49 -7.61 -11.20
N ARG A 19 15.10 -6.42 -11.65
CA ARG A 19 14.97 -5.24 -10.76
C ARG A 19 13.94 -5.49 -9.66
N LEU A 20 12.77 -6.02 -9.99
CA LEU A 20 11.75 -6.34 -9.01
C LEU A 20 12.24 -7.36 -7.97
N LEU A 21 12.87 -8.46 -8.42
CA LEU A 21 13.40 -9.50 -7.55
C LEU A 21 14.51 -9.00 -6.62
N LEU A 22 15.48 -8.27 -7.17
CA LEU A 22 16.57 -7.69 -6.37
C LEU A 22 16.04 -6.63 -5.40
N GLY A 23 15.05 -5.84 -5.80
CA GLY A 23 14.40 -4.85 -4.93
C GLY A 23 13.69 -5.53 -3.75
N GLN A 24 12.99 -6.63 -4.00
CA GLN A 24 12.36 -7.44 -2.96
C GLN A 24 13.40 -8.12 -2.06
N LEU A 25 14.50 -8.61 -2.63
CA LEU A 25 15.59 -9.19 -1.85
C LEU A 25 16.24 -8.13 -0.94
N PHE A 26 16.38 -6.90 -1.42
CA PHE A 26 16.92 -5.78 -0.65
C PHE A 26 16.00 -5.34 0.50
N ALA A 27 14.69 -5.58 0.40
CA ALA A 27 13.77 -5.30 1.50
C ALA A 27 14.06 -6.14 2.77
N TYR A 28 14.59 -7.36 2.62
CA TYR A 28 14.92 -8.23 3.76
C TYR A 28 16.03 -7.69 4.68
N PRO A 29 17.25 -7.35 4.20
CA PRO A 29 18.28 -6.77 5.06
C PRO A 29 17.82 -5.44 5.66
N MET A 30 17.05 -4.66 4.91
CA MET A 30 16.45 -3.42 5.41
C MET A 30 15.48 -3.64 6.57
N MET A 31 14.70 -4.73 6.52
CA MET A 31 13.82 -5.14 7.62
C MET A 31 14.61 -5.65 8.84
N LEU A 32 15.75 -6.31 8.64
CA LEU A 32 16.64 -6.72 9.74
C LEU A 32 17.25 -5.51 10.47
N ILE A 33 17.66 -4.48 9.74
CA ILE A 33 18.14 -3.21 10.31
C ILE A 33 17.00 -2.52 11.08
N TYR A 34 15.81 -2.44 10.47
CA TYR A 34 14.62 -1.90 11.13
C TYR A 34 14.34 -2.59 12.46
N ARG A 35 14.34 -3.94 12.46
CA ARG A 35 14.10 -4.75 13.65
C ARG A 35 15.16 -4.56 14.74
N SER A 36 16.42 -4.40 14.33
CA SER A 36 17.54 -4.35 15.28
C SER A 36 17.66 -2.97 15.95
N TYR A 37 17.39 -1.89 15.21
CA TYR A 37 17.72 -0.54 15.65
C TYR A 37 16.51 0.38 15.84
N LEU A 38 15.42 0.18 15.07
CA LEU A 38 14.30 1.13 15.01
C LEU A 38 13.05 0.69 15.77
N THR A 39 12.87 -0.60 16.06
CA THR A 39 11.66 -1.10 16.75
C THR A 39 11.43 -0.46 18.14
N LYS A 40 12.50 -0.05 18.82
CA LYS A 40 12.43 0.62 20.13
C LYS A 40 12.42 2.16 20.05
N GLN A 41 12.47 2.71 18.83
CA GLN A 41 12.48 4.16 18.59
C GLN A 41 11.07 4.70 18.45
N SER A 42 10.93 6.03 18.38
CA SER A 42 9.63 6.69 18.19
C SER A 42 8.94 6.23 16.89
N ALA A 43 7.61 6.20 16.91
CA ALA A 43 6.78 5.82 15.75
C ALA A 43 7.11 6.68 14.52
N THR A 44 7.38 7.97 14.70
CA THR A 44 7.78 8.88 13.62
C THR A 44 9.05 8.40 12.91
N LEU A 45 10.09 8.00 13.64
CA LEU A 45 11.33 7.50 13.03
C LEU A 45 11.10 6.19 12.30
N GLN A 46 10.26 5.31 12.85
CA GLN A 46 9.89 4.05 12.21
C GLN A 46 9.19 4.30 10.87
N HIS A 47 8.20 5.21 10.83
CA HIS A 47 7.48 5.55 9.61
C HIS A 47 8.37 6.24 8.59
N LEU A 48 9.21 7.21 9.00
CA LEU A 48 10.12 7.90 8.09
C LEU A 48 11.10 6.94 7.42
N TYR A 49 11.66 6.00 8.19
CA TYR A 49 12.54 4.96 7.65
C TYR A 49 11.81 4.11 6.61
N ILE A 50 10.64 3.56 6.96
CA ILE A 50 9.87 2.69 6.06
C ILE A 50 9.49 3.44 4.79
N VAL A 51 8.96 4.68 4.90
CA VAL A 51 8.55 5.48 3.75
C VAL A 51 9.75 5.78 2.85
N PHE A 52 10.85 6.27 3.43
CA PHE A 52 12.04 6.63 2.66
C PHE A 52 12.60 5.45 1.87
N PHE A 53 12.88 4.33 2.54
CA PHE A 53 13.48 3.17 1.88
C PHE A 53 12.51 2.47 0.92
N SER A 54 11.22 2.43 1.25
CA SER A 54 10.21 1.88 0.33
C SER A 54 10.08 2.74 -0.93
N MET A 55 10.14 4.07 -0.82
CA MET A 55 10.15 4.97 -1.99
C MET A 55 11.42 4.78 -2.82
N CYS A 56 12.60 4.63 -2.22
CA CYS A 56 13.85 4.36 -2.95
C CYS A 56 13.77 3.05 -3.74
N ILE A 57 13.28 1.97 -3.12
CA ILE A 57 13.13 0.67 -3.77
C ILE A 57 12.08 0.76 -4.89
N ALA A 58 10.92 1.38 -4.64
CA ALA A 58 9.88 1.55 -5.65
C ALA A 58 10.35 2.36 -6.86
N TYR A 59 11.10 3.46 -6.62
CA TYR A 59 11.68 4.27 -7.69
C TYR A 59 12.66 3.48 -8.54
N TRP A 60 13.52 2.68 -7.91
CA TRP A 60 14.50 1.88 -8.63
C TRP A 60 13.86 0.73 -9.42
N SER A 61 12.86 0.06 -8.85
CA SER A 61 12.19 -1.09 -9.47
C SER A 61 11.22 -0.71 -10.59
N PHE A 62 10.43 0.36 -10.41
CA PHE A 62 9.30 0.70 -11.30
C PHE A 62 9.38 2.11 -11.91
N GLY A 63 10.27 2.97 -11.42
CA GLY A 63 10.43 4.34 -11.89
C GLY A 63 9.51 5.36 -11.21
N ALA A 64 9.67 6.63 -11.59
CA ALA A 64 8.92 7.76 -11.01
C ALA A 64 7.42 7.74 -11.33
N SER A 65 7.02 7.30 -12.52
CA SER A 65 5.62 7.26 -12.94
C SER A 65 4.79 6.40 -11.99
N ALA A 66 5.31 5.25 -11.58
CA ALA A 66 4.63 4.35 -10.65
C ALA A 66 4.35 4.99 -9.28
N ILE A 67 5.31 5.78 -8.78
CA ILE A 67 5.16 6.53 -7.54
C ILE A 67 4.08 7.60 -7.70
N LEU A 68 4.08 8.34 -8.81
CA LEU A 68 3.09 9.39 -9.07
C LEU A 68 1.65 8.85 -9.10
N HIS A 69 1.39 7.79 -9.87
CA HIS A 69 0.06 7.16 -9.94
C HIS A 69 -0.40 6.68 -8.56
N SER A 70 0.50 6.06 -7.80
CA SER A 70 0.23 5.57 -6.44
C SER A 70 -0.06 6.70 -5.45
N MET A 71 0.74 7.77 -5.47
CA MET A 71 0.57 8.93 -4.59
C MET A 71 -0.74 9.67 -4.87
N ILE A 72 -1.11 9.84 -6.14
CA ILE A 72 -2.38 10.47 -6.53
C ILE A 72 -3.56 9.67 -5.97
N CYS A 73 -3.57 8.33 -6.15
CA CYS A 73 -4.67 7.50 -5.62
C CYS A 73 -4.76 7.51 -4.09
N ILE A 74 -3.61 7.53 -3.40
CA ILE A 74 -3.58 7.71 -1.94
C ILE A 74 -4.21 9.06 -1.57
N LEU A 75 -3.73 10.16 -2.14
CA LEU A 75 -4.24 11.50 -1.82
C LEU A 75 -5.73 11.66 -2.11
N VAL A 76 -6.20 11.15 -3.24
CA VAL A 76 -7.64 11.20 -3.58
C VAL A 76 -8.46 10.35 -2.63
N SER A 77 -8.04 9.11 -2.32
CA SER A 77 -8.79 8.22 -1.43
C SER A 77 -8.85 8.77 0.00
N TYR A 78 -7.73 9.22 0.55
CA TYR A 78 -7.70 9.86 1.87
C TYR A 78 -8.44 11.20 1.88
N GLY A 79 -8.36 11.98 0.79
CA GLY A 79 -9.14 13.21 0.65
C GLY A 79 -10.63 12.94 0.68
N LEU A 80 -11.11 11.93 -0.05
CA LEU A 80 -12.52 11.51 -0.01
C LEU A 80 -12.94 11.09 1.40
N LEU A 81 -12.14 10.28 2.10
CA LEU A 81 -12.43 9.87 3.47
C LEU A 81 -12.36 11.02 4.48
N PHE A 82 -11.54 12.04 4.23
CA PHE A 82 -11.40 13.20 5.10
C PHE A 82 -12.56 14.20 4.93
N PHE A 83 -12.97 14.47 3.68
CA PHE A 83 -14.03 15.44 3.40
C PHE A 83 -15.43 14.85 3.52
N LEU A 84 -15.62 13.57 3.24
CA LEU A 84 -16.90 12.90 3.39
C LEU A 84 -16.99 12.17 4.73
N ARG A 85 -18.21 12.05 5.27
CA ARG A 85 -18.44 11.27 6.48
C ARG A 85 -18.21 9.77 6.23
N PRO A 86 -17.66 9.02 7.20
CA PRO A 86 -17.43 7.59 7.09
C PRO A 86 -18.78 6.85 7.02
N THR A 87 -19.23 6.65 5.80
CA THR A 87 -20.55 6.11 5.46
C THR A 87 -20.36 5.06 4.38
N PHE A 88 -21.33 4.16 4.24
CA PHE A 88 -21.29 3.13 3.21
C PHE A 88 -21.11 3.73 1.80
N ILE A 89 -21.79 4.86 1.53
CA ILE A 89 -21.68 5.57 0.24
C ILE A 89 -20.25 6.03 0.00
N THR A 90 -19.58 6.59 1.02
CA THR A 90 -18.18 7.04 0.88
C THR A 90 -17.24 5.87 0.62
N SER A 91 -17.40 4.76 1.33
CA SER A 91 -16.63 3.54 1.08
C SER A 91 -16.86 3.02 -0.35
N LEU A 92 -18.09 3.06 -0.85
CA LEU A 92 -18.42 2.66 -2.21
C LEU A 92 -17.79 3.59 -3.25
N ILE A 93 -17.78 4.91 -3.00
CA ILE A 93 -17.11 5.88 -3.89
C ILE A 93 -15.61 5.58 -3.97
N VAL A 94 -14.95 5.35 -2.83
CA VAL A 94 -13.52 5.01 -2.79
C VAL A 94 -13.25 3.69 -3.52
N PHE A 95 -14.13 2.69 -3.36
CA PHE A 95 -14.06 1.43 -4.10
C PHE A 95 -14.14 1.62 -5.61
N ILE A 96 -15.17 2.31 -6.09
CA ILE A 96 -15.39 2.55 -7.52
C ILE A 96 -14.22 3.34 -8.09
N PHE A 97 -13.76 4.39 -7.40
CA PHE A 97 -12.62 5.19 -7.83
C PHE A 97 -11.36 4.33 -8.03
N ASN A 98 -10.97 3.55 -7.02
CA ASN A 98 -9.75 2.74 -7.09
C ASN A 98 -9.86 1.61 -8.14
N MET A 99 -11.03 0.99 -8.30
CA MET A 99 -11.24 -0.05 -9.32
C MET A 99 -11.25 0.52 -10.74
N VAL A 100 -11.93 1.65 -10.96
CA VAL A 100 -11.94 2.32 -12.28
C VAL A 100 -10.54 2.80 -12.65
N TYR A 101 -9.81 3.39 -11.71
CA TYR A 101 -8.44 3.85 -11.97
C TYR A 101 -7.52 2.68 -12.35
N LEU A 102 -7.60 1.56 -11.62
CA LEU A 102 -6.84 0.35 -11.94
C LEU A 102 -7.23 -0.21 -13.32
N LEU A 103 -8.52 -0.25 -13.65
CA LEU A 103 -9.02 -0.72 -14.94
C LEU A 103 -8.49 0.14 -16.10
N VAL A 104 -8.52 1.46 -15.96
CA VAL A 104 -7.96 2.39 -16.94
C VAL A 104 -6.45 2.19 -17.07
N GLY A 105 -5.74 1.96 -15.96
CA GLY A 105 -4.30 1.65 -15.97
C GLY A 105 -3.98 0.38 -16.77
N TYR A 106 -4.76 -0.69 -16.59
CA TYR A 106 -4.60 -1.91 -17.37
C TYR A 106 -4.91 -1.72 -18.86
N PHE A 107 -5.97 -0.96 -19.18
CA PHE A 107 -6.33 -0.67 -20.56
C PHE A 107 -5.27 0.20 -21.26
N ALA A 108 -4.71 1.19 -20.57
CA ALA A 108 -3.64 2.03 -21.11
C ALA A 108 -2.32 1.28 -21.29
N ASN A 109 -2.08 0.23 -20.49
CA ASN A 109 -0.84 -0.55 -20.47
C ASN A 109 -0.97 -1.91 -21.17
N SER A 110 -2.05 -2.15 -21.93
CA SER A 110 -2.22 -3.38 -22.72
C SER A 110 -1.43 -3.27 -24.03
N SER A 111 -0.11 -3.45 -23.96
CA SER A 111 0.77 -3.61 -25.13
C SER A 111 1.07 -5.09 -25.42
N GLU A 112 1.45 -5.43 -26.66
CA GLU A 112 1.77 -6.81 -27.08
C GLU A 112 2.93 -7.46 -26.30
N SER A 113 3.85 -6.66 -25.75
CA SER A 113 4.86 -7.14 -24.79
C SER A 113 4.34 -7.00 -23.37
N TYR A 114 4.19 -8.12 -22.67
CA TYR A 114 3.93 -8.14 -21.22
C TYR A 114 5.13 -7.52 -20.49
N ASP A 115 4.98 -6.28 -20.04
CA ASP A 115 5.97 -5.59 -19.23
C ASP A 115 5.48 -5.42 -17.79
N LEU A 116 6.39 -5.60 -16.83
CA LEU A 116 6.12 -5.46 -15.41
C LEU A 116 5.96 -3.97 -15.09
N SER A 117 4.75 -3.47 -15.30
CA SER A 117 4.46 -2.05 -15.21
C SER A 117 4.01 -1.61 -13.82
N TRP A 118 3.77 -0.31 -13.70
CA TRP A 118 3.30 0.34 -12.47
C TRP A 118 1.95 -0.19 -11.97
N THR A 119 1.17 -0.90 -12.79
CA THR A 119 -0.14 -1.45 -12.41
C THR A 119 -0.03 -2.57 -11.37
N MET A 120 1.12 -3.26 -11.29
CA MET A 120 1.34 -4.34 -10.33
C MET A 120 1.41 -3.88 -8.87
N PRO A 121 2.27 -2.94 -8.46
CA PRO A 121 2.20 -2.40 -7.09
C PRO A 121 0.89 -1.64 -6.87
N HIS A 122 0.29 -1.08 -7.93
CA HIS A 122 -0.95 -0.32 -7.84
C HIS A 122 -2.16 -1.19 -7.48
N CYS A 123 -2.24 -2.44 -7.95
CA CYS A 123 -3.36 -3.32 -7.60
C CYS A 123 -3.36 -3.67 -6.10
N VAL A 124 -2.19 -3.93 -5.52
CA VAL A 124 -2.05 -4.18 -4.08
C VAL A 124 -2.41 -2.92 -3.28
N LEU A 125 -2.00 -1.75 -3.77
CA LEU A 125 -2.35 -0.47 -3.14
C LEU A 125 -3.86 -0.19 -3.20
N CYS A 126 -4.50 -0.45 -4.33
CA CYS A 126 -5.94 -0.33 -4.53
C CYS A 126 -6.70 -1.15 -3.47
N LEU A 127 -6.33 -2.43 -3.29
CA LEU A 127 -6.93 -3.29 -2.26
C LEU A 127 -6.74 -2.72 -0.84
N ARG A 128 -5.57 -2.17 -0.54
CA ARG A 128 -5.29 -1.54 0.76
C ARG A 128 -6.14 -0.28 0.99
N LEU A 129 -6.30 0.58 -0.02
CA LEU A 129 -7.10 1.80 0.11
C LEU A 129 -8.60 1.49 0.27
N ILE A 130 -9.08 0.45 -0.42
CA ILE A 130 -10.44 -0.06 -0.25
C ILE A 130 -10.64 -0.60 1.17
N ALA A 131 -9.70 -1.40 1.68
CA ALA A 131 -9.75 -1.91 3.04
C ALA A 131 -9.84 -0.77 4.07
N VAL A 132 -8.97 0.25 3.95
CA VAL A 132 -9.01 1.43 4.85
C VAL A 132 -10.37 2.14 4.83
N ALA A 133 -11.00 2.27 3.66
CA ALA A 133 -12.31 2.90 3.56
C ALA A 133 -13.42 2.08 4.25
N ILE A 134 -13.35 0.75 4.13
CA ILE A 134 -14.29 -0.17 4.79
C ILE A 134 -14.03 -0.19 6.30
N ASP A 135 -12.76 -0.25 6.74
CA ASP A 135 -12.36 -0.23 8.15
C ASP A 135 -12.84 1.05 8.84
N LEU A 136 -12.72 2.20 8.18
CA LEU A 136 -13.21 3.47 8.71
C LEU A 136 -14.74 3.52 8.79
N TYR A 137 -15.43 2.92 7.82
CA TYR A 137 -16.90 2.79 7.86
C TYR A 137 -17.36 1.88 9.00
N ASP A 138 -16.71 0.73 9.20
CA ASP A 138 -17.02 -0.20 10.28
C ASP A 138 -16.74 0.40 11.66
N GLY A 139 -15.64 1.14 11.80
CA GLY A 139 -15.30 1.87 13.03
C GLY A 139 -16.25 3.02 13.37
N ALA A 140 -17.08 3.47 12.42
CA ALA A 140 -18.07 4.54 12.64
C ALA A 140 -19.46 4.01 13.05
N LYS A 141 -19.66 2.69 13.10
CA LYS A 141 -20.94 2.08 13.50
C LYS A 141 -21.15 2.16 15.02
N PRO A 142 -22.39 2.36 15.49
CA PRO A 142 -22.69 2.31 16.91
C PRO A 142 -22.51 0.89 17.46
N GLU A 143 -22.10 0.78 18.73
CA GLU A 143 -21.81 -0.49 19.40
C GLU A 143 -22.96 -1.50 19.30
N ASP A 144 -24.20 -1.02 19.45
CA ASP A 144 -25.43 -1.84 19.39
C ASP A 144 -25.65 -2.50 18.02
N SER A 145 -24.96 -2.04 16.97
CA SER A 145 -25.04 -2.57 15.61
C SER A 145 -23.85 -3.45 15.22
N LEU A 146 -22.87 -3.62 16.11
CA LEU A 146 -21.69 -4.46 15.87
C LEU A 146 -22.06 -5.94 16.02
N SER A 147 -21.56 -6.76 15.10
CA SER A 147 -21.55 -8.21 15.29
C SER A 147 -20.58 -8.61 16.41
N ALA A 148 -20.77 -9.80 17.00
CA ALA A 148 -19.91 -10.32 18.05
C ALA A 148 -18.42 -10.39 17.64
N GLU A 149 -18.13 -10.59 16.36
CA GLU A 149 -16.76 -10.58 15.84
C GLU A 149 -16.20 -9.15 15.69
N GLN A 150 -17.02 -8.20 15.22
CA GLN A 150 -16.59 -6.80 15.10
C GLN A 150 -16.35 -6.13 16.46
N MET A 151 -17.07 -6.56 17.50
CA MET A 151 -16.88 -6.07 18.86
C MET A 151 -15.49 -6.41 19.41
N LYS A 152 -15.00 -7.65 19.18
CA LYS A 152 -13.67 -8.13 19.64
C LYS A 152 -12.48 -7.38 19.02
N VAL A 153 -12.65 -6.80 17.84
CA VAL A 153 -11.62 -5.99 17.15
C VAL A 153 -11.86 -4.49 17.26
N SER A 154 -12.92 -4.08 17.98
CA SER A 154 -13.20 -2.67 18.20
C SER A 154 -12.20 -2.09 19.22
N LEU A 155 -11.72 -0.88 18.95
CA LEU A 155 -10.80 -0.16 19.86
C LEU A 155 -11.47 0.27 21.19
N ILE A 156 -12.78 0.04 21.31
CA ILE A 156 -13.59 0.42 22.46
C ILE A 156 -13.30 -0.51 23.66
N GLU A 157 -13.11 -1.81 23.40
CA GLU A 157 -12.80 -2.80 24.44
C GLU A 157 -11.38 -2.59 25.02
N ASP A 158 -10.42 -2.20 24.18
CA ASP A 158 -9.06 -1.85 24.60
C ASP A 158 -9.03 -0.55 25.43
N ALA A 159 -9.82 0.46 25.09
CA ALA A 159 -9.89 1.69 25.88
C ALA A 159 -10.44 1.46 27.32
N LEU A 160 -11.35 0.50 27.49
CA LEU A 160 -11.90 0.12 28.80
C LEU A 160 -10.91 -0.70 29.65
N THR A 161 -10.01 -1.46 29.03
CA THR A 161 -8.98 -2.24 29.74
C THR A 161 -7.74 -1.40 30.09
N PHE A 162 -7.42 -0.36 29.33
CA PHE A 162 -6.33 0.58 29.67
C PHE A 162 -6.69 1.61 30.75
N GLY A 163 -7.98 1.82 31.04
CA GLY A 163 -8.45 2.73 32.11
C GLY A 163 -8.50 2.12 33.52
N THR A 164 -8.11 0.86 33.69
CA THR A 164 -8.19 0.11 34.96
C THR A 164 -6.82 -0.24 35.59
N PHE A 165 -5.76 0.51 35.26
CA PHE A 165 -4.46 0.48 35.95
C PHE A 165 -4.13 1.81 36.64
#